data_AF-A0A9P7WR10-F1
#
_entry.id   AF-A0A9P7WR10-F1
#
_cell.length_a   1.000
_cell.length_b   1.000
_cell.length_c   1.000
_cell.angle_alpha   90.00
_cell.angle_beta   90.00
_cell.angle_gamma   90.00
#
_symmetry.space_group_name_H-M   'P 1'
#
loop_
_entity.id
_entity.type
_entity.pdbx_description
1 polymer ?
#
loop_
_entity_poly.entity_id
_entity_poly.type
_entity_poly.pdbx_seq_one_letter_code
_entity_poly.pdbx_strand_id
1 'polypeptide(L)'
;MEPRPPRRSLPGGEKQSDPFNQATSRDVSNIPQNASAEANQSSASQPNPNLMPPKRWPRTRLPTPIPPKGWVGSLRPSTMVAFDVIQAGNWHDLPGLMTIVSLDYTRLITFFDPKYASLVEARRTQTRSSFRAGNITMQEAEVARAEIKSVLETWDVSNERTQNRVSWPGIIQAIKERYAGRLDYLSVLLGDVIEGSSGGSHANVTAGIQWARWHVLTMLTPYLPAAATPPVRYQSQPISAEWLAPTMGHCSTVFTARINLSNPSASERLLKNAVEGVTREICRTLGVVWLDAFDVETRPQPEQRLLLDKWLGDVGALKEWLGWVEWSDAAKCNPACGPHEICTLPQWPFDMDWFGKGEGIGIPYCLSRWWGTE
;
A
#
# COMPACT_ATOMS: atom_id res chain seq x y z
N MET A 1 2.63 -59.22 12.92
CA MET A 1 3.92 -59.02 13.61
C MET A 1 4.98 -59.59 12.71
N GLU A 2 5.69 -58.72 12.02
CA GLU A 2 6.76 -59.07 11.08
C GLU A 2 7.89 -58.07 11.35
N PRO A 3 9.10 -58.53 11.72
CA PRO A 3 10.14 -57.63 12.22
C PRO A 3 10.93 -56.97 11.08
N ARG A 4 11.15 -55.66 11.20
CA ARG A 4 12.03 -54.89 10.30
C ARG A 4 13.49 -55.34 10.45
N PRO A 5 14.29 -55.35 9.36
CA PRO A 5 15.71 -55.66 9.41
C PRO A 5 16.56 -54.50 9.98
N PRO A 6 17.77 -54.80 10.51
CA PRO A 6 18.60 -53.85 11.24
C PRO A 6 19.31 -52.83 10.33
N ARG A 7 19.50 -51.61 10.87
CA ARG A 7 20.32 -50.56 10.26
C ARG A 7 21.79 -51.00 10.19
N ARG A 8 22.38 -50.91 8.99
CA ARG A 8 23.82 -50.98 8.77
C ARG A 8 24.50 -49.75 9.36
N SER A 9 25.47 -50.01 10.23
CA SER A 9 26.55 -49.11 10.64
C SER A 9 27.53 -48.90 9.49
N LEU A 10 27.97 -47.65 9.28
CA LEU A 10 29.14 -47.31 8.49
C LEU A 10 30.29 -46.86 9.41
N PRO A 11 31.56 -47.12 9.04
CA PRO A 11 32.71 -46.94 9.91
C PRO A 11 33.21 -45.51 9.93
N GLY A 12 33.86 -45.16 11.04
CA GLY A 12 34.41 -43.84 11.27
C GLY A 12 35.77 -43.59 10.61
N GLY A 13 36.12 -42.29 10.62
CA GLY A 13 37.46 -41.79 10.88
C GLY A 13 38.34 -41.57 9.65
N GLU A 14 38.43 -40.31 9.22
CA GLU A 14 39.73 -39.75 8.87
C GLU A 14 39.75 -38.23 9.09
N LYS A 15 40.74 -37.77 9.86
CA LYS A 15 41.05 -36.37 10.12
C LYS A 15 41.77 -35.81 8.90
N GLN A 16 41.37 -34.64 8.40
CA GLN A 16 42.27 -33.83 7.60
C GLN A 16 42.08 -32.34 7.88
N SER A 17 43.25 -31.72 7.99
CA SER A 17 43.59 -30.45 8.62
C SER A 17 43.36 -29.23 7.72
N ASP A 18 42.88 -28.16 8.34
CA ASP A 18 42.81 -26.80 7.80
C ASP A 18 44.18 -26.25 7.38
N PRO A 19 44.29 -25.58 6.21
CA PRO A 19 45.45 -24.80 5.86
C PRO A 19 45.06 -23.34 5.65
N PHE A 20 45.11 -22.48 6.67
CA PHE A 20 45.28 -21.03 6.48
C PHE A 20 45.83 -20.41 7.76
N ASN A 21 47.14 -20.58 7.99
CA ASN A 21 47.89 -19.81 8.96
C ASN A 21 49.35 -19.70 8.51
N GLN A 22 49.67 -18.57 7.92
CA GLN A 22 50.97 -17.89 7.78
C GLN A 22 50.65 -16.68 6.88
N ALA A 23 51.09 -15.45 7.09
CA ALA A 23 51.88 -14.79 8.10
C ALA A 23 51.87 -13.31 7.68
N THR A 24 51.77 -12.38 8.62
CA THR A 24 52.71 -11.24 8.73
C THR A 24 52.37 -10.43 9.96
N SER A 25 53.15 -10.68 11.01
CA SER A 25 53.39 -9.78 12.12
C SER A 25 54.01 -8.49 11.60
N ARG A 26 53.40 -7.34 11.87
CA ARG A 26 54.05 -6.04 11.87
C ARG A 26 53.62 -5.25 13.09
N ASP A 27 54.64 -4.71 13.73
CA ASP A 27 54.69 -3.91 14.95
C ASP A 27 53.53 -2.92 15.13
N VAL A 28 52.84 -3.06 16.26
CA VAL A 28 51.96 -2.02 16.83
C VAL A 28 52.72 -1.37 17.97
N SER A 29 53.61 -0.46 17.62
CA SER A 29 54.30 0.43 18.57
C SER A 29 54.48 1.79 17.91
N ASN A 30 53.43 2.61 17.91
CA ASN A 30 53.48 4.09 17.84
C ASN A 30 52.05 4.64 17.72
N ILE A 31 51.44 4.99 18.84
CA ILE A 31 50.25 5.84 18.90
C ILE A 31 50.72 7.22 19.40
N PRO A 32 50.75 8.26 18.55
CA PRO A 32 50.86 9.63 19.03
C PRO A 32 49.51 10.04 19.63
N GLN A 33 49.51 10.31 20.94
CA GLN A 33 48.48 11.13 21.57
C GLN A 33 48.67 12.58 21.07
N ASN A 34 47.79 13.03 20.18
CA ASN A 34 47.31 14.42 20.05
C ASN A 34 46.72 14.65 18.65
N ALA A 35 45.39 14.60 18.56
CA ALA A 35 44.62 15.42 17.63
C ALA A 35 43.16 15.36 18.08
N SER A 36 42.77 16.35 18.87
CA SER A 36 41.39 16.70 19.13
C SER A 36 40.70 16.94 17.79
N ALA A 37 39.91 15.97 17.33
CA ALA A 37 39.10 16.13 16.13
C ALA A 37 37.94 17.08 16.45
N GLU A 38 38.05 18.31 15.98
CA GLU A 38 36.93 19.22 15.79
C GLU A 38 35.91 18.52 14.87
N ALA A 39 34.85 18.01 15.48
CA ALA A 39 33.64 17.64 14.78
C ALA A 39 33.06 18.92 14.16
N ASN A 40 33.22 19.08 12.85
CA ASN A 40 32.45 20.02 12.04
C ASN A 40 30.96 19.64 12.15
N GLN A 41 30.31 20.16 13.19
CA GLN A 41 28.87 20.29 13.28
C GLN A 41 28.46 21.20 12.13
N SER A 42 28.01 20.60 11.02
CA SER A 42 27.16 21.28 10.05
C SER A 42 26.03 21.92 10.84
N SER A 43 26.06 23.24 10.95
CA SER A 43 25.10 24.02 11.72
C SER A 43 23.70 23.66 11.26
N ALA A 44 22.95 22.96 12.12
CA ALA A 44 21.52 23.14 12.13
C ALA A 44 21.31 24.63 12.36
N SER A 45 20.95 25.35 11.29
CA SER A 45 20.58 26.76 11.35
C SER A 45 19.59 26.91 12.50
N GLN A 46 20.01 27.61 13.56
CA GLN A 46 19.14 27.89 14.69
C GLN A 46 17.85 28.50 14.14
N PRO A 47 16.67 28.03 14.58
CA PRO A 47 15.41 28.63 14.15
C PRO A 47 15.48 30.11 14.50
N ASN A 48 15.41 30.96 13.47
CA ASN A 48 15.48 32.41 13.63
C ASN A 48 14.46 32.83 14.70
N PRO A 49 14.87 33.37 15.86
CA PRO A 49 13.94 33.75 16.93
C PRO A 49 13.00 34.89 16.53
N ASN A 50 13.24 35.53 15.38
CA ASN A 50 12.37 36.54 14.78
C ASN A 50 11.34 35.96 13.77
N LEU A 51 11.32 34.65 13.53
CA LEU A 51 10.18 34.00 12.88
C LEU A 51 9.04 33.96 13.89
N MET A 52 8.24 35.03 13.93
CA MET A 52 6.94 34.98 14.59
C MET A 52 6.21 33.72 14.11
N PRO A 53 5.58 32.93 14.99
CA PRO A 53 4.66 31.89 14.53
C PRO A 53 3.70 32.54 13.54
N PRO A 54 3.41 31.90 12.39
CA PRO A 54 2.52 32.49 11.39
C PRO A 54 1.28 32.98 12.12
N LYS A 55 0.96 34.27 11.94
CA LYS A 55 -0.20 34.93 12.57
C LYS A 55 -1.35 33.94 12.48
N ARG A 56 -1.94 33.57 13.63
CA ARG A 56 -3.12 32.69 13.68
C ARG A 56 -4.04 33.13 12.56
N TRP A 57 -4.33 32.23 11.63
CA TRP A 57 -5.29 32.47 10.56
C TRP A 57 -6.48 33.18 11.18
N PRO A 58 -6.88 34.36 10.65
CA PRO A 58 -8.02 35.08 11.22
C PRO A 58 -9.18 34.09 11.35
N ARG A 59 -9.84 34.07 12.51
CA ARG A 59 -11.06 33.29 12.75
C ARG A 59 -12.24 33.88 11.96
N THR A 60 -12.01 34.27 10.71
CA THR A 60 -13.09 34.50 9.77
C THR A 60 -13.76 33.17 9.54
N ARG A 61 -15.07 33.08 9.83
CA ARG A 61 -15.86 31.93 9.39
C ARG A 61 -15.61 31.81 7.89
N LEU A 62 -15.04 30.69 7.47
CA LEU A 62 -14.90 30.41 6.05
C LEU A 62 -16.30 30.52 5.44
N PRO A 63 -16.49 31.29 4.36
CA PRO A 63 -17.78 31.41 3.72
C PRO A 63 -18.29 30.02 3.36
N THR A 64 -19.58 29.78 3.56
CA THR A 64 -20.20 28.51 3.16
C THR A 64 -20.00 28.32 1.66
N PRO A 65 -19.42 27.18 1.23
CA PRO A 65 -19.13 26.97 -0.18
C PRO A 65 -20.43 26.96 -0.98
N ILE A 66 -20.46 27.73 -2.07
CA ILE A 66 -21.60 27.77 -2.99
C ILE A 66 -21.48 26.54 -3.90
N PRO A 67 -22.49 25.65 -3.95
CA PRO A 67 -22.43 24.48 -4.80
C PRO A 67 -22.38 24.89 -6.27
N PRO A 68 -21.58 24.20 -7.12
CA PRO A 68 -21.61 24.44 -8.55
C PRO A 68 -22.99 24.14 -9.14
N LYS A 69 -23.27 24.73 -10.31
CA LYS A 69 -24.53 24.51 -11.02
C LYS A 69 -24.68 23.01 -11.34
N GLY A 70 -25.83 22.43 -10.98
CA GLY A 70 -26.14 21.00 -11.18
C GLY A 70 -25.72 20.08 -10.02
N TRP A 71 -25.07 20.61 -8.98
CA TRP A 71 -24.75 19.81 -7.78
C TRP A 71 -26.01 19.40 -7.01
N VAL A 72 -26.06 18.14 -6.59
CA VAL A 72 -27.13 17.58 -5.74
C VAL A 72 -26.50 17.00 -4.49
N GLY A 73 -27.12 17.16 -3.33
CA GLY A 73 -26.63 16.63 -2.06
C GLY A 73 -25.70 17.57 -1.29
N SER A 74 -25.31 17.13 -0.10
CA SER A 74 -24.50 17.94 0.83
C SER A 74 -23.08 18.19 0.30
N LEU A 75 -22.57 19.39 0.55
CA LEU A 75 -21.14 19.69 0.38
C LEU A 75 -20.37 19.27 1.64
N ARG A 76 -19.10 18.90 1.45
CA ARG A 76 -18.20 18.65 2.58
C ARG A 76 -18.06 19.90 3.45
N PRO A 77 -18.17 19.79 4.78
CA PRO A 77 -17.91 20.90 5.69
C PRO A 77 -16.49 21.43 5.51
N SER A 78 -16.30 22.74 5.65
CA SER A 78 -14.98 23.38 5.51
C SER A 78 -13.93 22.83 6.50
N THR A 79 -14.37 22.37 7.66
CA THR A 79 -13.52 21.72 8.68
C THR A 79 -12.96 20.39 8.20
N MET A 80 -13.78 19.57 7.53
CA MET A 80 -13.35 18.31 6.92
C MET A 80 -12.38 18.57 5.77
N VAL A 81 -12.67 19.55 4.92
CA VAL A 81 -11.76 19.94 3.84
C VAL A 81 -10.40 20.40 4.40
N ALA A 82 -10.40 21.17 5.48
CA ALA A 82 -9.16 21.59 6.13
C ALA A 82 -8.37 20.40 6.71
N PHE A 83 -9.06 19.42 7.32
CA PHE A 83 -8.42 18.20 7.80
C PHE A 83 -7.81 17.39 6.65
N ASP A 84 -8.52 17.23 5.53
CA ASP A 84 -8.04 16.53 4.35
C ASP A 84 -6.78 17.20 3.76
N VAL A 85 -6.71 18.54 3.78
CA VAL A 85 -5.53 19.30 3.35
C VAL A 85 -4.33 19.00 4.25
N ILE A 86 -4.53 18.98 5.57
CA ILE A 86 -3.47 18.64 6.53
C ILE A 86 -3.01 17.20 6.33
N GLN A 87 -3.96 16.26 6.20
CA GLN A 87 -3.64 14.85 5.97
C GLN A 87 -2.88 14.66 4.65
N ALA A 88 -3.30 15.34 3.58
CA ALA A 88 -2.59 15.30 2.31
C ALA A 88 -1.19 15.91 2.41
N GLY A 89 -1.00 16.99 3.19
CA GLY A 89 0.30 17.56 3.48
C GLY A 89 1.22 16.56 4.19
N ASN A 90 0.72 15.89 5.22
CA ASN A 90 1.48 14.88 5.97
C ASN A 90 1.97 13.71 5.08
N TRP A 91 1.26 13.38 4.00
CA TRP A 91 1.70 12.37 3.03
C TRP A 91 2.90 12.82 2.19
N HIS A 92 3.07 14.12 2.02
CA HIS A 92 4.19 14.71 1.30
C HIS A 92 5.36 15.09 2.21
N ASP A 93 5.12 15.20 3.51
CA ASP A 93 6.12 15.59 4.52
C ASP A 93 6.95 14.42 5.06
N LEU A 94 6.57 13.16 4.79
CA LEU A 94 7.39 12.02 5.17
C LEU A 94 8.54 11.87 4.15
N PRO A 95 9.79 12.20 4.51
CA PRO A 95 10.91 11.79 3.70
C PRO A 95 10.83 10.26 3.61
N GLY A 96 10.79 9.73 2.39
CA GLY A 96 10.92 8.30 2.17
C GLY A 96 12.07 7.81 3.04
N LEU A 97 11.80 6.79 3.88
CA LEU A 97 12.79 6.19 4.78
C LEU A 97 14.15 6.14 4.09
N MET A 98 15.22 6.56 4.77
CA MET A 98 16.59 6.59 4.22
C MET A 98 16.96 5.20 3.66
N THR A 99 16.63 4.95 2.40
CA THR A 99 16.98 3.70 1.73
C THR A 99 18.38 3.91 1.17
N ILE A 100 19.38 3.54 1.96
CA ILE A 100 20.78 3.39 1.51
C ILE A 100 20.84 2.39 0.32
N VAL A 101 19.81 1.52 0.19
CA VAL A 101 19.63 0.55 -0.88
C VAL A 101 18.52 1.01 -1.83
N SER A 102 18.88 1.33 -3.07
CA SER A 102 17.91 1.56 -4.15
C SER A 102 17.77 0.30 -4.99
N LEU A 103 16.54 -0.17 -5.21
CA LEU A 103 16.28 -1.31 -6.09
C LEU A 103 16.30 -0.85 -7.55
N ASP A 104 16.99 -1.60 -8.41
CA ASP A 104 16.95 -1.37 -9.85
C ASP A 104 15.74 -2.07 -10.49
N TYR A 105 14.67 -1.30 -10.67
CA TYR A 105 13.44 -1.79 -11.29
C TYR A 105 13.55 -2.04 -12.80
N THR A 106 14.60 -1.55 -13.46
CA THR A 106 14.81 -1.81 -14.90
C THR A 106 15.13 -3.28 -15.17
N ARG A 107 15.64 -3.97 -14.16
CA ARG A 107 16.09 -5.37 -14.20
C ARG A 107 15.28 -6.28 -13.28
N LEU A 108 14.12 -5.81 -12.81
CA LEU A 108 13.26 -6.58 -11.91
C LEU A 108 12.69 -7.81 -12.63
N ILE A 109 12.91 -8.98 -12.06
CA ILE A 109 12.26 -10.23 -12.47
C ILE A 109 11.24 -10.59 -11.40
N THR A 110 10.00 -10.87 -11.81
CA THR A 110 8.91 -11.20 -10.88
C THR A 110 8.09 -12.38 -11.36
N PHE A 111 7.80 -13.31 -10.46
CA PHE A 111 6.90 -14.44 -10.70
C PHE A 111 5.41 -14.03 -10.75
N PHE A 112 5.11 -12.75 -10.52
CA PHE A 112 3.78 -12.19 -10.71
C PHE A 112 3.49 -11.78 -12.16
N ASP A 113 4.51 -11.83 -13.04
CA ASP A 113 4.38 -11.55 -14.46
C ASP A 113 3.32 -12.48 -15.11
N PRO A 114 2.33 -11.94 -15.84
CA PRO A 114 1.29 -12.73 -16.51
C PRO A 114 1.82 -13.77 -17.51
N LYS A 115 3.08 -13.66 -17.96
CA LYS A 115 3.69 -14.68 -18.84
C LYS A 115 3.78 -16.07 -18.19
N TYR A 116 3.74 -16.13 -16.85
CA TYR A 116 3.70 -17.37 -16.08
C TYR A 116 2.23 -17.77 -15.82
N ALA A 117 1.56 -18.28 -16.85
CA ALA A 117 0.14 -18.64 -16.81
C ALA A 117 -0.19 -19.65 -15.71
N SER A 118 0.68 -20.65 -15.45
CA SER A 118 0.42 -21.61 -14.37
C SER A 118 0.37 -20.93 -12.99
N LEU A 119 1.22 -19.92 -12.79
CA LEU A 119 1.26 -19.13 -11.57
C LEU A 119 0.09 -18.15 -11.50
N VAL A 120 -0.43 -17.66 -12.62
CA VAL A 120 -1.68 -16.87 -12.64
C VAL A 120 -2.85 -17.71 -12.15
N GLU A 121 -3.00 -18.93 -12.67
CA GLU A 121 -4.09 -19.83 -12.26
C GLU A 121 -3.95 -20.27 -10.79
N ALA A 122 -2.73 -20.63 -10.37
CA ALA A 122 -2.47 -20.99 -8.96
C ALA A 122 -2.83 -19.88 -7.98
N ARG A 123 -2.68 -18.60 -8.38
CA ARG A 123 -3.02 -17.44 -7.54
C ARG A 123 -4.51 -17.27 -7.31
N ARG A 124 -5.38 -17.80 -8.18
CA ARG A 124 -6.84 -17.65 -8.02
C ARG A 124 -7.38 -18.34 -6.77
N THR A 125 -6.69 -19.38 -6.30
CA THR A 125 -7.10 -20.18 -5.14
C THR A 125 -6.17 -19.99 -3.93
N GLN A 126 -5.20 -19.08 -4.01
CA GLN A 126 -4.20 -18.85 -2.96
C GLN A 126 -4.24 -17.40 -2.47
N THR A 127 -4.07 -17.22 -1.17
CA THR A 127 -3.84 -15.89 -0.58
C THR A 127 -2.41 -15.42 -0.90
N ARG A 128 -2.18 -14.10 -0.94
CA ARG A 128 -0.83 -13.57 -1.21
C ARG A 128 0.24 -14.06 -0.23
N SER A 129 -0.12 -14.35 1.03
CA SER A 129 0.78 -14.89 2.04
C SER A 129 1.12 -16.36 1.82
N SER A 130 0.22 -17.13 1.20
CA SER A 130 0.41 -18.56 0.89
C SER A 130 0.99 -18.80 -0.49
N PHE A 131 1.06 -17.79 -1.36
CA PHE A 131 1.62 -17.93 -2.70
C PHE A 131 3.06 -18.44 -2.66
N ARG A 132 3.34 -19.47 -3.47
CA ARG A 132 4.67 -20.03 -3.67
C ARG A 132 4.91 -20.21 -5.17
N ALA A 133 6.13 -19.95 -5.62
CA ALA A 133 6.54 -20.20 -7.00
C ALA A 133 6.60 -21.70 -7.36
N GLY A 134 6.35 -22.61 -6.41
CA GLY A 134 6.43 -24.06 -6.61
C GLY A 134 5.43 -24.63 -7.62
N ASN A 135 4.35 -23.92 -7.94
CA ASN A 135 3.36 -24.34 -8.96
C ASN A 135 3.76 -23.95 -10.40
N ILE A 136 4.99 -23.46 -10.60
CA ILE A 136 5.52 -23.12 -11.93
C ILE A 136 5.73 -24.37 -12.78
N THR A 137 5.42 -24.32 -14.07
CA THR A 137 5.76 -25.42 -14.98
C THR A 137 7.27 -25.45 -15.27
N MET A 138 7.76 -26.59 -15.77
CA MET A 138 9.18 -26.72 -16.13
C MET A 138 9.57 -25.74 -17.24
N GLN A 139 8.69 -25.55 -18.23
CA GLN A 139 8.90 -24.63 -19.34
C GLN A 139 8.96 -23.18 -18.87
N GLU A 140 8.04 -22.77 -17.99
CA GLU A 140 8.05 -21.42 -17.41
C GLU A 140 9.25 -21.19 -16.49
N ALA A 141 9.70 -22.22 -15.77
CA ALA A 141 10.91 -22.15 -14.96
C ALA A 141 12.17 -21.97 -15.84
N GLU A 142 12.22 -22.60 -17.01
CA GLU A 142 13.28 -22.39 -18.00
C GLU A 142 13.26 -20.96 -18.55
N VAL A 143 12.08 -20.42 -18.85
CA VAL A 143 11.91 -19.00 -19.24
C VAL A 143 12.44 -18.07 -18.15
N ALA A 144 12.07 -18.31 -16.89
CA ALA A 144 12.54 -17.51 -15.75
C ALA A 144 14.07 -17.57 -15.61
N ARG A 145 14.67 -18.77 -15.76
CA ARG A 145 16.13 -18.94 -15.71
C ARG A 145 16.84 -18.23 -16.86
N ALA A 146 16.30 -18.30 -18.07
CA ALA A 146 16.85 -17.61 -19.23
C ALA A 146 16.80 -16.09 -19.06
N GLU A 147 15.72 -15.55 -18.51
CA GLU A 147 15.58 -14.13 -18.20
C GLU A 147 16.60 -13.68 -17.14
N ILE A 148 16.75 -14.44 -16.05
CA ILE A 148 17.78 -14.20 -15.02
C ILE A 148 19.16 -14.16 -15.65
N LYS A 149 19.49 -15.16 -16.48
CA LYS A 149 20.78 -15.23 -17.16
C LYS A 149 21.01 -14.00 -18.05
N SER A 150 20.03 -13.62 -18.85
CA SER A 150 20.12 -12.44 -19.73
C SER A 150 20.33 -11.13 -18.96
N VAL A 151 19.64 -10.95 -17.84
CA VAL A 151 19.82 -9.77 -16.97
C VAL A 151 21.21 -9.74 -16.35
N LEU A 152 21.73 -10.89 -15.92
CA LEU A 152 23.09 -10.98 -15.34
C LEU A 152 24.18 -10.78 -16.39
N GLU A 153 24.02 -11.27 -17.62
CA GLU A 153 24.98 -11.11 -18.72
C GLU A 153 25.06 -9.67 -19.21
N THR A 154 23.96 -8.92 -19.12
CA THR A 154 23.89 -7.49 -19.49
C THR A 154 24.19 -6.56 -18.32
N TRP A 155 24.62 -7.11 -17.17
CA TRP A 155 25.00 -6.34 -16.00
C TRP A 155 26.36 -5.68 -16.22
N ASP A 156 26.34 -4.49 -16.80
CA ASP A 156 27.48 -3.58 -16.80
C ASP A 156 27.30 -2.50 -15.73
N VAL A 157 28.10 -2.59 -14.66
CA VAL A 157 28.13 -1.65 -13.52
C VAL A 157 28.70 -0.29 -13.94
N SER A 158 29.45 -0.21 -15.04
CA SER A 158 30.20 0.99 -15.41
C SER A 158 29.35 2.11 -16.03
N ASN A 159 28.12 1.81 -16.46
CA ASN A 159 27.21 2.74 -17.14
C ASN A 159 26.09 3.33 -16.24
N GLU A 160 26.19 3.18 -14.91
CA GLU A 160 25.11 3.41 -13.94
C GLU A 160 24.83 4.88 -13.55
N ARG A 161 25.06 5.83 -14.46
CA ARG A 161 24.54 7.21 -14.29
C ARG A 161 23.54 7.56 -15.38
N THR A 162 22.51 6.74 -15.54
CA THR A 162 21.31 7.16 -16.28
C THR A 162 20.45 8.06 -15.39
N GLN A 163 20.70 9.36 -15.49
CA GLN A 163 19.80 10.42 -15.04
C GLN A 163 18.40 10.18 -15.62
N ASN A 164 17.35 10.27 -14.78
CA ASN A 164 15.91 10.06 -15.07
C ASN A 164 15.40 8.61 -15.03
N ARG A 165 15.69 7.86 -13.96
CA ARG A 165 14.95 6.63 -13.64
C ARG A 165 13.66 6.94 -12.87
N VAL A 166 12.58 6.28 -13.25
CA VAL A 166 11.28 6.39 -12.56
C VAL A 166 11.38 5.76 -11.17
N SER A 167 10.95 6.49 -10.14
CA SER A 167 10.83 5.92 -8.79
C SER A 167 9.53 5.11 -8.67
N TRP A 168 9.59 3.86 -9.18
CA TRP A 168 8.51 2.89 -9.00
C TRP A 168 8.11 2.65 -7.52
N PRO A 169 9.04 2.54 -6.55
CA PRO A 169 8.66 2.44 -5.14
C PRO A 169 7.83 3.64 -4.68
N GLY A 170 8.25 4.85 -5.06
CA GLY A 170 7.55 6.08 -4.68
C GLY A 170 6.13 6.10 -5.24
N ILE A 171 5.94 5.66 -6.48
CA ILE A 171 4.60 5.57 -7.10
C ILE A 171 3.73 4.54 -6.39
N ILE A 172 4.25 3.33 -6.16
CA ILE A 172 3.52 2.26 -5.49
C ILE A 172 3.14 2.68 -4.07
N GLN A 173 4.08 3.27 -3.34
CA GLN A 173 3.86 3.78 -2.00
C GLN A 173 2.81 4.91 -1.99
N ALA A 174 2.89 5.86 -2.92
CA ALA A 174 1.90 6.93 -3.04
C ALA A 174 0.48 6.41 -3.33
N ILE A 175 0.33 5.34 -4.13
CA ILE A 175 -0.96 4.68 -4.36
C ILE A 175 -1.48 4.07 -3.05
N LYS A 176 -0.63 3.33 -2.34
CA LYS A 176 -1.00 2.71 -1.06
C LYS A 176 -1.39 3.76 -0.02
N GLU A 177 -0.55 4.76 0.23
CA GLU A 177 -0.83 5.82 1.20
C GLU A 177 -2.13 6.57 0.89
N ARG A 178 -2.41 6.77 -0.39
CA ARG A 178 -3.61 7.50 -0.82
C ARG A 178 -4.91 6.71 -0.65
N TYR A 179 -4.88 5.40 -0.87
CA TYR A 179 -6.10 4.59 -0.98
C TYR A 179 -6.26 3.53 0.11
N ALA A 180 -5.18 3.01 0.69
CA ALA A 180 -5.25 1.84 1.57
C ALA A 180 -6.10 2.07 2.80
N GLY A 181 -5.73 3.07 3.59
CA GLY A 181 -6.48 3.43 4.79
C GLY A 181 -7.88 3.96 4.48
N ARG A 182 -8.05 4.63 3.33
CA ARG A 182 -9.36 5.19 2.95
C ARG A 182 -10.34 4.12 2.50
N LEU A 183 -9.92 3.16 1.69
CA LEU A 183 -10.79 2.04 1.30
C LEU A 183 -11.12 1.16 2.51
N ASP A 184 -10.16 0.96 3.42
CA ASP A 184 -10.39 0.23 4.67
C ASP A 184 -11.44 0.93 5.54
N TYR A 185 -11.25 2.24 5.79
CA TYR A 185 -12.20 3.05 6.54
C TYR A 185 -13.58 3.08 5.88
N LEU A 186 -13.66 3.22 4.55
CA LEU A 186 -14.94 3.20 3.83
C LEU A 186 -15.68 1.88 4.04
N SER A 187 -14.97 0.75 3.95
CA SER A 187 -15.54 -0.57 4.17
C SER A 187 -16.09 -0.72 5.60
N VAL A 188 -15.36 -0.26 6.62
CA VAL A 188 -15.81 -0.27 8.01
C VAL A 188 -17.02 0.64 8.20
N LEU A 189 -16.95 1.87 7.69
CA LEU A 189 -18.06 2.83 7.75
C LEU A 189 -19.35 2.26 7.14
N LEU A 190 -19.25 1.61 5.97
CA LEU A 190 -20.41 1.02 5.31
C LEU A 190 -20.97 -0.16 6.12
N GLY A 191 -20.11 -1.02 6.68
CA GLY A 191 -20.51 -2.12 7.56
C GLY A 191 -21.25 -1.64 8.81
N ASP A 192 -20.67 -0.66 9.51
CA ASP A 192 -21.25 -0.08 10.73
C ASP A 192 -22.67 0.49 10.50
N VAL A 193 -22.88 1.15 9.36
CA VAL A 193 -24.17 1.74 9.00
C VAL A 193 -25.22 0.67 8.67
N ILE A 194 -24.81 -0.44 8.05
CA ILE A 194 -25.70 -1.55 7.67
C ILE A 194 -26.09 -2.37 8.90
N GLU A 195 -25.12 -2.73 9.74
CA GLU A 195 -25.34 -3.58 10.92
C GLU A 195 -26.12 -2.85 12.02
N GLY A 196 -26.21 -1.52 11.96
CA GLY A 196 -26.94 -0.73 12.94
C GLY A 196 -26.34 -0.84 14.35
N SER A 197 -25.06 -1.19 14.43
CA SER A 197 -24.35 -1.47 15.67
C SER A 197 -24.51 -0.31 16.66
N SER A 198 -25.16 -0.59 17.79
CA SER A 198 -25.61 0.37 18.82
C SER A 198 -24.48 1.17 19.50
N GLY A 199 -23.21 0.93 19.14
CA GLY A 199 -22.03 1.65 19.60
C GLY A 199 -21.29 2.46 18.52
N GLY A 200 -21.70 2.38 17.25
CA GLY A 200 -21.07 3.11 16.14
C GLY A 200 -21.54 4.57 16.05
N SER A 201 -20.64 5.49 15.69
CA SER A 201 -20.94 6.93 15.52
C SER A 201 -21.97 7.23 14.40
N HIS A 202 -22.39 6.21 13.63
CA HIS A 202 -23.18 6.34 12.40
C HIS A 202 -24.49 5.51 12.41
N ALA A 203 -25.13 5.33 13.56
CA ALA A 203 -26.41 4.61 13.68
C ALA A 203 -27.56 5.18 12.80
N ASN A 204 -27.43 6.41 12.30
CA ASN A 204 -28.38 7.03 11.38
C ASN A 204 -27.94 6.80 9.93
N VAL A 205 -28.74 6.02 9.17
CA VAL A 205 -28.53 5.71 7.74
C VAL A 205 -28.26 6.96 6.90
N THR A 206 -29.03 8.05 7.12
CA THR A 206 -28.87 9.29 6.35
C THR A 206 -27.51 9.93 6.62
N ALA A 207 -27.08 9.94 7.88
CA ALA A 207 -25.75 10.44 8.24
C ALA A 207 -24.65 9.55 7.66
N GLY A 208 -24.78 8.22 7.81
CA GLY A 208 -23.84 7.24 7.25
C GLY A 208 -23.62 7.40 5.75
N ILE A 209 -24.69 7.65 5.00
CA ILE A 209 -24.64 7.93 3.56
C ILE A 209 -23.90 9.23 3.25
N GLN A 210 -24.16 10.29 4.00
CA GLN A 210 -23.43 11.55 3.85
C GLN A 210 -21.93 11.35 4.07
N TRP A 211 -21.55 10.59 5.12
CA TRP A 211 -20.16 10.25 5.39
C TRP A 211 -19.53 9.41 4.28
N ALA A 212 -20.19 8.35 3.83
CA ALA A 212 -19.69 7.49 2.75
C ALA A 212 -19.49 8.31 1.46
N ARG A 213 -20.48 9.14 1.13
CA ARG A 213 -20.42 10.06 -0.01
C ARG A 213 -19.23 11.02 0.09
N TRP A 214 -19.05 11.69 1.23
CA TRP A 214 -17.93 12.62 1.43
C TRP A 214 -16.59 11.92 1.34
N HIS A 215 -16.49 10.71 1.86
CA HIS A 215 -15.25 9.95 1.85
C HIS A 215 -14.83 9.52 0.43
N VAL A 216 -15.79 9.08 -0.38
CA VAL A 216 -15.58 8.80 -1.81
C VAL A 216 -15.17 10.07 -2.55
N LEU A 217 -15.87 11.19 -2.28
CA LEU A 217 -15.52 12.48 -2.84
C LEU A 217 -14.10 12.91 -2.46
N THR A 218 -13.65 12.68 -1.22
CA THR A 218 -12.28 12.99 -0.79
C THR A 218 -11.24 12.24 -1.61
N MET A 219 -11.49 10.98 -1.95
CA MET A 219 -10.59 10.20 -2.82
C MET A 219 -10.58 10.71 -4.27
N LEU A 220 -11.72 11.17 -4.80
CA LEU A 220 -11.85 11.61 -6.19
C LEU A 220 -11.52 13.10 -6.42
N THR A 221 -11.65 13.95 -5.39
CA THR A 221 -11.50 15.41 -5.47
C THR A 221 -10.26 15.87 -6.23
N PRO A 222 -9.07 15.29 -6.02
CA PRO A 222 -7.87 15.79 -6.70
C PRO A 222 -7.88 15.57 -8.21
N TYR A 223 -8.83 14.79 -8.72
CA TYR A 223 -8.99 14.47 -10.14
C TYR A 223 -10.23 15.13 -10.75
N LEU A 224 -11.11 15.69 -9.92
CA LEU A 224 -12.35 16.34 -10.33
C LEU A 224 -12.03 17.74 -10.88
N PRO A 225 -12.13 17.98 -12.20
CA PRO A 225 -12.01 19.33 -12.73
C PRO A 225 -13.19 20.18 -12.26
N ALA A 226 -13.01 21.50 -12.20
CA ALA A 226 -14.05 22.44 -11.78
C ALA A 226 -15.35 22.34 -12.61
N ALA A 227 -15.24 21.87 -13.87
CA ALA A 227 -16.36 21.66 -14.78
C ALA A 227 -16.99 20.26 -14.69
N ALA A 228 -16.48 19.33 -13.85
CA ALA A 228 -17.06 18.00 -13.67
C ALA A 228 -18.27 18.05 -12.73
N THR A 229 -19.32 18.73 -13.19
CA THR A 229 -20.65 18.61 -12.63
C THR A 229 -21.61 18.08 -13.69
N PRO A 230 -22.63 17.31 -13.27
CA PRO A 230 -23.62 16.84 -14.23
C PRO A 230 -24.34 18.04 -14.87
N PRO A 231 -24.76 17.89 -16.14
CA PRO A 231 -25.57 18.90 -16.79
C PRO A 231 -26.84 19.16 -15.97
N VAL A 232 -27.30 20.42 -16.01
CA VAL A 232 -28.51 20.85 -15.30
C VAL A 232 -29.69 19.98 -15.75
N ARG A 233 -30.36 19.32 -14.79
CA ARG A 233 -31.54 18.50 -15.08
C ARG A 233 -32.59 19.35 -15.80
N TYR A 234 -32.85 19.01 -17.06
CA TYR A 234 -34.09 19.36 -17.74
C TYR A 234 -34.89 18.07 -17.87
N GLN A 235 -35.94 17.92 -17.06
CA GLN A 235 -36.88 16.79 -17.08
C GLN A 235 -36.24 15.44 -16.64
N SER A 236 -37.10 14.43 -16.46
CA SER A 236 -36.91 13.13 -15.77
C SER A 236 -35.84 12.18 -16.36
N GLN A 237 -34.82 12.71 -17.04
CA GLN A 237 -33.78 11.88 -17.65
C GLN A 237 -32.78 11.36 -16.62
N PRO A 238 -32.30 10.12 -16.79
CA PRO A 238 -31.22 9.58 -15.97
C PRO A 238 -29.95 10.44 -16.16
N ILE A 239 -29.20 10.64 -15.08
CA ILE A 239 -27.91 11.35 -15.14
C ILE A 239 -26.96 10.48 -15.95
N SER A 240 -26.55 10.96 -17.13
CA SER A 240 -25.50 10.31 -17.92
C SER A 240 -24.20 10.23 -17.11
N ALA A 241 -23.45 9.13 -17.21
CA ALA A 241 -22.15 8.99 -16.56
C ALA A 241 -21.03 9.79 -17.26
N GLU A 242 -21.29 10.37 -18.44
CA GLU A 242 -20.29 11.01 -19.29
C GLU A 242 -19.57 12.19 -18.62
N TRP A 243 -20.24 12.96 -17.77
CA TRP A 243 -19.63 14.10 -17.07
C TRP A 243 -18.49 13.68 -16.13
N LEU A 244 -18.50 12.43 -15.66
CA LEU A 244 -17.48 11.90 -14.77
C LEU A 244 -16.30 11.27 -15.55
N ALA A 245 -16.45 11.00 -16.85
CA ALA A 245 -15.43 10.33 -17.65
C ALA A 245 -14.06 11.03 -17.65
N PRO A 246 -13.95 12.37 -17.77
CA PRO A 246 -12.66 13.06 -17.68
C PRO A 246 -11.97 12.86 -16.33
N THR A 247 -12.75 12.90 -15.25
CA THR A 247 -12.28 12.64 -13.88
C THR A 247 -11.73 11.23 -13.75
N MET A 248 -12.43 10.23 -14.28
CA MET A 248 -11.99 8.83 -14.24
C MET A 248 -10.73 8.62 -15.08
N GLY A 249 -10.65 9.26 -16.24
CA GLY A 249 -9.45 9.29 -17.08
C GLY A 249 -8.25 9.80 -16.29
N HIS A 250 -8.35 11.01 -15.73
CA HIS A 250 -7.27 11.59 -14.92
C HIS A 250 -6.92 10.76 -13.68
N CYS A 251 -7.93 10.26 -12.97
CA CYS A 251 -7.73 9.41 -11.79
C CYS A 251 -6.91 8.16 -12.16
N SER A 252 -7.29 7.46 -13.23
CA SER A 252 -6.67 6.21 -13.64
C SER A 252 -5.22 6.33 -14.12
N THR A 253 -4.81 7.52 -14.59
CA THR A 253 -3.48 7.75 -15.17
C THR A 253 -2.61 8.70 -14.36
N VAL A 254 -3.06 9.25 -13.23
CA VAL A 254 -2.33 10.33 -12.53
C VAL A 254 -0.88 9.99 -12.24
N PHE A 255 -0.60 8.73 -11.88
CA PHE A 255 0.74 8.29 -11.50
C PHE A 255 1.66 8.02 -12.68
N THR A 256 1.11 7.82 -13.89
CA THR A 256 1.88 7.39 -15.08
C THR A 256 1.80 8.37 -16.25
N ALA A 257 0.87 9.31 -16.26
CA ALA A 257 0.62 10.21 -17.39
C ALA A 257 1.84 11.05 -17.79
N ARG A 258 2.73 11.36 -16.83
CA ARG A 258 3.95 12.16 -17.06
C ARG A 258 5.22 11.31 -17.19
N ILE A 259 5.08 9.99 -17.12
CA ILE A 259 6.21 9.07 -17.25
C ILE A 259 6.45 8.84 -18.74
N ASN A 260 7.52 9.44 -19.26
CA ASN A 260 7.97 9.19 -20.62
C ASN A 260 9.07 8.13 -20.59
N LEU A 261 8.76 6.94 -21.11
CA LEU A 261 9.75 5.87 -21.28
C LEU A 261 10.07 5.78 -22.78
N SER A 262 11.16 6.40 -23.21
CA SER A 262 11.57 6.36 -24.62
C SER A 262 11.98 4.95 -25.07
N ASN A 263 12.54 4.15 -24.16
CA ASN A 263 12.88 2.74 -24.40
C ASN A 263 12.76 1.95 -23.09
N PRO A 264 11.53 1.64 -22.63
CA PRO A 264 11.34 0.97 -21.34
C PRO A 264 11.88 -0.46 -21.39
N SER A 265 12.48 -0.89 -20.28
CA SER A 265 12.74 -2.31 -20.09
C SER A 265 11.44 -3.12 -20.01
N ALA A 266 11.53 -4.45 -20.15
CA ALA A 266 10.36 -5.31 -19.98
C ALA A 266 9.72 -5.13 -18.59
N SER A 267 10.56 -5.03 -17.56
CA SER A 267 10.17 -4.80 -16.17
C SER A 267 9.48 -3.44 -15.96
N GLU A 268 9.98 -2.38 -16.59
CA GLU A 268 9.35 -1.06 -16.50
C GLU A 268 7.99 -1.02 -17.19
N ARG A 269 7.84 -1.68 -18.35
CA ARG A 269 6.53 -1.85 -19.00
C ARG A 269 5.56 -2.61 -18.09
N LEU A 270 6.03 -3.69 -17.47
CA LEU A 270 5.23 -4.50 -16.55
C LEU A 270 4.75 -3.67 -15.36
N LEU A 271 5.65 -2.90 -14.73
CA LEU A 271 5.33 -2.04 -13.59
C LEU A 271 4.36 -0.92 -13.98
N LYS A 272 4.57 -0.28 -15.14
CA LYS A 272 3.66 0.74 -15.67
C LYS A 272 2.25 0.17 -15.83
N ASN A 273 2.14 -0.99 -16.49
CA ASN A 273 0.86 -1.64 -16.74
C ASN A 273 0.19 -2.08 -15.42
N ALA A 274 0.96 -2.55 -14.44
CA ALA A 274 0.44 -2.92 -13.13
C ALA A 274 -0.11 -1.71 -12.37
N VAL A 275 0.63 -0.60 -12.35
CA VAL A 275 0.21 0.67 -11.75
C VAL A 275 -1.07 1.19 -12.40
N GLU A 276 -1.13 1.22 -13.73
CA GLU A 276 -2.31 1.66 -14.47
C GLU A 276 -3.50 0.72 -14.26
N GLY A 277 -3.27 -0.59 -14.18
CA GLY A 277 -4.32 -1.57 -13.89
C GLY A 277 -4.92 -1.36 -12.50
N VAL A 278 -4.08 -1.26 -11.47
CA VAL A 278 -4.50 -1.02 -10.08
C VAL A 278 -5.23 0.31 -9.94
N THR A 279 -4.65 1.39 -10.46
CA THR A 279 -5.25 2.73 -10.34
C THR A 279 -6.56 2.82 -11.10
N ARG A 280 -6.64 2.24 -12.30
CA ARG A 280 -7.89 2.17 -13.07
C ARG A 280 -8.98 1.44 -12.32
N GLU A 281 -8.67 0.30 -11.68
CA GLU A 281 -9.68 -0.48 -10.97
C GLU A 281 -10.19 0.24 -9.71
N ILE A 282 -9.29 0.87 -8.95
CA ILE A 282 -9.66 1.74 -7.82
C ILE A 282 -10.58 2.87 -8.30
N CYS A 283 -10.16 3.61 -9.32
CA CYS A 283 -10.92 4.75 -9.84
C CYS A 283 -12.27 4.31 -10.42
N ARG A 284 -12.33 3.16 -11.10
CA ARG A 284 -13.58 2.59 -11.64
C ARG A 284 -14.58 2.33 -10.52
N THR A 285 -14.18 1.61 -9.47
CA THR A 285 -15.05 1.30 -8.33
C THR A 285 -15.49 2.57 -7.60
N LEU A 286 -14.56 3.48 -7.31
CA LEU A 286 -14.90 4.77 -6.69
C LEU A 286 -15.84 5.60 -7.56
N GLY A 287 -15.67 5.58 -8.88
CA GLY A 287 -16.54 6.25 -9.84
C GLY A 287 -17.96 5.69 -9.85
N VAL A 288 -18.11 4.36 -9.83
CA VAL A 288 -19.43 3.70 -9.74
C VAL A 288 -20.13 4.09 -8.45
N VAL A 289 -19.43 3.98 -7.31
CA VAL A 289 -19.98 4.38 -6.01
C VAL A 289 -20.36 5.86 -6.02
N TRP A 290 -19.52 6.72 -6.62
CA TRP A 290 -19.80 8.16 -6.70
C TRP A 290 -21.03 8.51 -7.55
N LEU A 291 -21.24 7.81 -8.67
CA LEU A 291 -22.43 8.00 -9.51
C LEU A 291 -23.70 7.66 -8.75
N ASP A 292 -23.71 6.54 -8.02
CA ASP A 292 -24.84 6.15 -7.18
C ASP A 292 -25.04 7.13 -6.01
N ALA A 293 -23.94 7.59 -5.40
CA ALA A 293 -23.96 8.49 -4.26
C ALA A 293 -24.33 9.93 -4.62
N PHE A 294 -24.43 10.28 -5.91
CA PHE A 294 -24.60 11.66 -6.35
C PHE A 294 -25.96 12.26 -5.98
N ASP A 295 -27.05 11.49 -5.98
CA ASP A 295 -28.39 11.95 -5.58
C ASP A 295 -29.03 11.12 -4.46
N VAL A 296 -28.26 10.20 -3.87
CA VAL A 296 -28.70 9.26 -2.83
C VAL A 296 -29.39 9.93 -1.62
N GLU A 297 -28.95 11.14 -1.22
CA GLU A 297 -29.53 11.86 -0.09
C GLU A 297 -30.99 12.27 -0.32
N THR A 298 -31.42 12.33 -1.59
CA THR A 298 -32.81 12.66 -1.96
C THR A 298 -33.69 11.42 -2.13
N ARG A 299 -33.11 10.22 -2.08
CA ARG A 299 -33.82 8.96 -2.27
C ARG A 299 -34.47 8.46 -0.97
N PRO A 300 -35.52 7.64 -1.03
CA PRO A 300 -36.11 7.01 0.13
C PRO A 300 -35.12 6.11 0.90
N GLN A 301 -35.28 6.01 2.22
CA GLN A 301 -34.40 5.22 3.08
C GLN A 301 -34.25 3.73 2.68
N PRO A 302 -35.28 3.03 2.16
CA PRO A 302 -35.11 1.67 1.67
C PRO A 302 -34.12 1.56 0.50
N GLU A 303 -34.17 2.49 -0.46
CA GLU A 303 -33.25 2.52 -1.59
C GLU A 303 -31.83 2.88 -1.15
N GLN A 304 -31.72 3.82 -0.21
CA GLN A 304 -30.48 4.20 0.44
C GLN A 304 -29.74 2.99 1.05
N ARG A 305 -30.46 2.09 1.74
CA ARG A 305 -29.87 0.87 2.31
C ARG A 305 -29.40 -0.12 1.25
N LEU A 306 -30.16 -0.30 0.18
CA LEU A 306 -29.75 -1.15 -0.95
C LEU A 306 -28.46 -0.65 -1.61
N LEU A 307 -28.31 0.67 -1.74
CA LEU A 307 -27.10 1.27 -2.27
C LEU A 307 -25.89 1.10 -1.34
N LEU A 308 -26.09 1.26 -0.03
CA LEU A 308 -25.02 1.01 0.96
C LEU A 308 -24.50 -0.42 0.89
N ASP A 309 -25.40 -1.41 0.84
CA ASP A 309 -25.05 -2.83 0.73
C ASP A 309 -24.29 -3.11 -0.58
N LYS A 310 -24.77 -2.55 -1.70
CA LYS A 310 -24.07 -2.61 -2.98
C LYS A 310 -22.66 -2.01 -2.88
N TRP A 311 -22.50 -0.83 -2.27
CA TRP A 311 -21.19 -0.18 -2.14
C TRP A 311 -20.25 -0.98 -1.23
N LEU A 312 -20.76 -1.59 -0.17
CA LEU A 312 -19.97 -2.46 0.69
C LEU A 312 -19.45 -3.66 -0.11
N GLY A 313 -20.31 -4.28 -0.92
CA GLY A 313 -19.93 -5.35 -1.84
C GLY A 313 -18.89 -4.92 -2.87
N ASP A 314 -19.10 -3.79 -3.54
CA ASP A 314 -18.18 -3.25 -4.56
C ASP A 314 -16.80 -2.90 -3.96
N VAL A 315 -16.77 -2.26 -2.78
CA VAL A 315 -15.52 -1.93 -2.07
C VAL A 315 -14.86 -3.18 -1.50
N GLY A 316 -15.63 -4.13 -0.98
CA GLY A 316 -15.15 -5.42 -0.49
C GLY A 316 -14.47 -6.22 -1.60
N ALA A 317 -15.13 -6.35 -2.75
CA ALA A 317 -14.57 -7.01 -3.93
C ALA A 317 -13.30 -6.32 -4.44
N LEU A 318 -13.26 -4.98 -4.43
CA LEU A 318 -12.04 -4.24 -4.76
C LEU A 318 -10.91 -4.54 -3.76
N LYS A 319 -11.19 -4.54 -2.46
CA LYS A 319 -10.19 -4.83 -1.42
C LYS A 319 -9.64 -6.25 -1.57
N GLU A 320 -10.51 -7.22 -1.81
CA GLU A 320 -10.12 -8.61 -2.06
C GLU A 320 -9.24 -8.72 -3.32
N TRP A 321 -9.66 -8.10 -4.43
CA TRP A 321 -8.90 -8.08 -5.68
C TRP A 321 -7.51 -7.43 -5.51
N LEU A 322 -7.46 -6.30 -4.81
CA LEU A 322 -6.21 -5.60 -4.51
C LEU A 322 -5.32 -6.40 -3.58
N GLY A 323 -5.89 -7.14 -2.63
CA GLY A 323 -5.21 -8.08 -1.74
C GLY A 323 -4.04 -7.47 -0.97
N TRP A 324 -4.14 -6.21 -0.55
CA TRP A 324 -3.05 -5.55 0.17
C TRP A 324 -2.88 -6.13 1.56
N VAL A 325 -1.63 -6.38 1.94
CA VAL A 325 -1.27 -7.04 3.20
C VAL A 325 -1.82 -6.25 4.39
N GLU A 326 -1.85 -4.92 4.34
CA GLU A 326 -2.36 -4.07 5.43
C GLU A 326 -3.85 -4.25 5.79
N TRP A 327 -4.63 -4.90 4.95
CA TRP A 327 -6.02 -5.28 5.28
C TRP A 327 -6.17 -6.71 5.75
N SER A 328 -5.15 -7.55 5.52
CA SER A 328 -5.21 -8.93 5.96
C SER A 328 -5.08 -9.00 7.49
N ASP A 329 -5.81 -9.94 8.10
CA ASP A 329 -5.61 -10.30 9.51
C ASP A 329 -4.16 -10.70 9.77
N ALA A 330 -3.44 -11.14 8.74
CA ALA A 330 -2.01 -11.45 8.81
C ALA A 330 -1.10 -10.22 9.04
N ALA A 331 -1.62 -9.00 9.00
CA ALA A 331 -0.83 -7.77 9.19
C ALA A 331 -1.27 -6.91 10.38
N LYS A 332 -2.37 -7.28 11.05
CA LYS A 332 -2.94 -6.54 12.17
C LYS A 332 -3.36 -7.50 13.26
N CYS A 333 -3.14 -7.12 14.52
CA CYS A 333 -3.70 -7.84 15.63
C CYS A 333 -5.15 -7.42 15.79
N ASN A 334 -6.04 -8.41 15.79
CA ASN A 334 -7.47 -8.22 16.00
C ASN A 334 -7.94 -9.16 17.13
N PRO A 335 -8.35 -8.64 18.30
CA PRO A 335 -8.48 -7.23 18.65
C PRO A 335 -7.13 -6.49 18.72
N ALA A 336 -7.18 -5.15 18.68
CA ALA A 336 -6.00 -4.32 18.84
C ALA A 336 -5.32 -4.60 20.19
N CYS A 337 -3.99 -4.64 20.19
CA CYS A 337 -3.21 -4.93 21.38
C CYS A 337 -3.36 -3.85 22.46
N GLY A 338 -3.21 -4.27 23.72
CA GLY A 338 -3.27 -3.38 24.87
C GLY A 338 -2.11 -2.36 24.92
N PRO A 339 -2.19 -1.34 25.79
CA PRO A 339 -1.19 -0.27 25.87
C PRO A 339 0.25 -0.73 26.15
N HIS A 340 0.41 -1.90 26.78
CA HIS A 340 1.70 -2.50 27.12
C HIS A 340 2.05 -3.69 26.24
N GLU A 341 1.38 -3.84 25.12
CA GLU A 341 1.60 -4.91 24.16
C GLU A 341 2.06 -4.32 22.82
N ILE A 342 2.73 -5.13 22.02
CA ILE A 342 3.07 -4.83 20.63
C ILE A 342 2.40 -5.87 19.76
N CYS A 343 1.89 -5.45 18.60
CA CYS A 343 1.45 -6.42 17.61
C CYS A 343 2.67 -6.99 16.89
N THR A 344 2.95 -8.27 17.13
CA THR A 344 4.07 -8.98 16.51
C THR A 344 3.56 -9.72 15.29
N LEU A 345 4.17 -9.45 14.13
CA LEU A 345 3.99 -10.27 12.93
C LEU A 345 4.85 -11.53 13.05
N PRO A 346 4.41 -12.69 12.56
CA PRO A 346 5.23 -13.89 12.57
C PRO A 346 6.50 -13.71 11.75
N GLN A 347 7.66 -13.91 12.38
CA GLN A 347 8.99 -13.79 11.83
C GLN A 347 9.65 -15.17 11.72
N TRP A 348 10.21 -15.45 10.56
CA TRP A 348 11.14 -16.59 10.41
C TRP A 348 12.49 -16.22 11.06
N PRO A 349 13.17 -17.14 11.77
CA PRO A 349 12.80 -18.53 12.06
C PRO A 349 11.98 -18.72 13.35
N PHE A 350 11.72 -17.65 14.09
CA PHE A 350 11.22 -17.71 15.47
C PHE A 350 9.79 -18.27 15.60
N ASP A 351 8.94 -18.01 14.61
CA ASP A 351 7.52 -18.39 14.63
C ASP A 351 7.21 -19.61 13.75
N MET A 352 8.25 -20.33 13.31
CA MET A 352 8.14 -21.51 12.44
C MET A 352 8.54 -22.77 13.22
N ASP A 353 7.63 -23.24 14.07
CA ASP A 353 7.45 -24.66 14.40
C ASP A 353 8.49 -25.32 15.34
N TRP A 354 8.58 -24.86 16.60
CA TRP A 354 9.01 -25.74 17.72
C TRP A 354 7.83 -26.51 18.36
N PHE A 355 6.57 -26.14 18.05
CA PHE A 355 5.38 -26.80 18.59
C PHE A 355 4.33 -27.08 17.50
N GLY A 356 4.64 -28.05 16.64
CA GLY A 356 3.71 -28.94 15.94
C GLY A 356 2.52 -28.35 15.18
N LYS A 357 2.43 -28.69 13.89
CA LYS A 357 1.18 -28.92 13.11
C LYS A 357 -0.14 -28.51 13.80
N GLY A 358 -0.65 -27.32 13.51
CA GLY A 358 -2.04 -26.97 13.76
C GLY A 358 -2.29 -25.47 13.82
N GLU A 359 -3.09 -24.96 12.88
CA GLU A 359 -3.93 -23.75 12.99
C GLU A 359 -3.32 -22.57 13.78
N GLY A 360 -2.45 -21.77 13.14
CA GLY A 360 -1.95 -20.53 13.76
C GLY A 360 -0.68 -19.93 13.14
N ILE A 361 0.03 -20.71 12.32
CA ILE A 361 1.21 -20.23 11.59
C ILE A 361 0.80 -19.09 10.66
N GLY A 362 1.23 -17.86 10.97
CA GLY A 362 0.94 -16.70 10.13
C GLY A 362 0.01 -15.64 10.74
N ILE A 363 -0.49 -15.82 11.96
CA ILE A 363 -1.41 -14.87 12.60
C ILE A 363 -0.61 -13.94 13.54
N PRO A 364 -0.70 -12.61 13.37
CA PRO A 364 -0.17 -11.63 14.30
C PRO A 364 -0.78 -11.80 15.68
N TYR A 365 0.05 -11.64 16.71
CA TYR A 365 -0.38 -11.76 18.09
C TYR A 365 0.19 -10.63 18.95
N CYS A 366 -0.49 -10.35 20.05
CA CYS A 366 -0.07 -9.33 20.99
C CYS A 366 0.99 -9.90 21.93
N LEU A 367 2.19 -9.30 21.88
CA LEU A 367 3.29 -9.62 22.76
C LEU A 367 3.44 -8.50 23.79
N SER A 368 3.36 -8.82 25.09
CA SER A 368 3.69 -7.85 26.15
C SER A 368 5.05 -7.18 25.90
N ARG A 369 5.25 -5.95 26.37
CA ARG A 369 6.57 -5.30 26.36
C ARG A 369 7.48 -5.78 27.50
N TRP A 370 6.94 -6.56 28.43
CA TRP A 370 7.59 -6.95 29.69
C TRP A 370 8.04 -8.41 29.74
N TRP A 371 8.24 -9.08 28.61
CA TRP A 371 8.78 -10.44 28.63
C TRP A 371 10.19 -10.43 29.21
N GLY A 372 10.36 -11.00 30.42
CA GLY A 372 11.65 -11.15 31.09
C GLY A 372 11.73 -10.69 32.55
N THR A 373 10.63 -10.29 33.20
CA THR A 373 10.63 -9.99 34.65
C THR A 373 9.60 -10.84 35.40
N GLU A 374 9.88 -12.14 35.50
CA GLU A 374 9.44 -12.98 36.64
C GLU A 374 10.61 -13.88 37.07
#